data_AF-A0A7K3GBW8-F1
#
_entry.id   AF-A0A7K3GBW8-F1
#
_cell.length_a   1.000
_cell.length_b   1.000
_cell.length_c   1.000
_cell.angle_alpha   90.00
_cell.angle_beta   90.00
_cell.angle_gamma   90.00
#
_symmetry.space_group_name_H-M   'P 1'
#
loop_
_entity.id
_entity.type
_entity.pdbx_description
1 polymer ?
#
loop_
_entity_poly.entity_id
_entity_poly.type
_entity_poly.pdbx_seq_one_letter_code
_entity_poly.pdbx_strand_id
1 'polypeptide(L)'
;ALDPDSLDGDKYALCTPAGVVDLRTGELHKPDPTRDLHSRATYLAPEAIPTPRFHSFLDQTFGEDDRGKEMINFLHLLLGYSITGDVGGQVLPFLYGVGANGKSALLDVVIKILGDYADVAPPGFLMERG
;
A
#
# COMPACT_ATOMS: atom_id res chain seq x y z
N ALA A 1 23.99 -10.01 18.88
CA ALA A 1 23.17 -10.46 17.74
C ALA A 1 21.94 -9.57 17.70
N LEU A 2 21.48 -9.20 16.50
CA LEU A 2 20.22 -8.46 16.33
C LEU A 2 19.06 -9.41 16.57
N ASP A 3 18.01 -8.92 17.25
CA ASP A 3 16.75 -9.64 17.43
C ASP A 3 15.96 -9.58 16.11
N PRO A 4 15.60 -10.72 15.47
CA PRO A 4 14.80 -10.69 14.24
C PRO A 4 13.50 -9.89 14.37
N ASP A 5 12.88 -9.88 15.56
CA ASP A 5 11.62 -9.16 15.81
C ASP A 5 11.81 -7.64 15.87
N SER A 6 13.06 -7.15 15.94
CA SER A 6 13.37 -5.72 15.88
C SER A 6 13.46 -5.16 14.45
N LEU A 7 13.50 -6.04 13.43
CA LEU A 7 13.51 -5.63 12.03
C LEU A 7 12.09 -5.19 11.60
N ASP A 8 12.01 -4.09 10.86
CA ASP A 8 10.74 -3.51 10.38
C ASP A 8 9.72 -3.22 11.50
N GLY A 9 10.20 -2.87 12.70
CA GLY A 9 9.37 -2.73 13.90
C GLY A 9 8.49 -1.47 13.96
N ASP A 10 8.87 -0.37 13.28
CA ASP A 10 8.02 0.83 13.21
C ASP A 10 7.10 0.78 11.99
N LYS A 11 5.81 0.53 12.25
CA LYS A 11 4.71 0.49 11.28
C LYS A 11 4.56 1.76 10.44
N TYR A 12 5.06 2.88 10.93
CA TYR A 12 4.91 4.17 10.26
C TYR A 12 6.20 4.63 9.59
N ALA A 13 7.24 3.80 9.57
CA ALA A 13 8.46 4.03 8.83
C ALA A 13 8.43 3.19 7.53
N LEU A 14 8.26 3.85 6.40
CA LEU A 14 8.25 3.20 5.09
C LEU A 14 9.61 3.37 4.41
N CYS A 15 10.36 2.28 4.29
CA CYS A 15 11.65 2.28 3.61
C CYS A 15 11.46 2.35 2.09
N THR A 16 12.12 3.31 1.45
CA THR A 16 12.06 3.52 -0.01
C THR A 16 13.47 3.75 -0.58
N PRO A 17 13.67 3.64 -1.91
CA PRO A 17 14.96 3.92 -2.53
C PRO A 17 15.53 5.32 -2.29
N ALA A 18 14.70 6.31 -1.96
CA ALA A 18 15.13 7.69 -1.69
C ALA A 18 15.38 7.97 -0.19
N GLY A 19 14.99 7.05 0.69
CA GLY A 19 15.07 7.21 2.14
C GLY A 19 13.84 6.65 2.85
N VAL A 20 13.72 6.94 4.14
CA VAL A 20 12.63 6.45 4.98
C VAL A 20 11.57 7.53 5.11
N VAL A 21 10.32 7.20 4.80
CA VAL A 21 9.18 8.09 4.89
C VAL A 21 8.49 7.87 6.23
N ASP A 22 8.29 8.93 7.02
CA ASP A 22 7.39 8.90 8.17
C ASP A 22 5.95 9.03 7.66
N LEU A 23 5.17 7.95 7.74
CA LEU A 23 3.78 7.90 7.25
C LEU A 23 2.81 8.80 8.04
N ARG A 24 3.20 9.29 9.22
CA ARG A 24 2.38 10.23 10.00
C ARG A 24 2.48 11.65 9.46
N THR A 25 3.65 12.03 8.96
CA THR A 25 3.95 13.41 8.52
C THR A 25 4.12 13.54 7.01
N GLY A 26 4.45 12.44 6.33
CA GLY A 26 4.86 12.42 4.92
C GLY A 26 6.31 12.85 4.70
N GLU A 27 7.09 13.09 5.75
CA GLU A 27 8.47 13.59 5.63
C GLU A 27 9.45 12.46 5.31
N LEU A 28 10.37 12.74 4.39
CA LEU A 28 11.46 11.85 4.02
C LEU A 28 12.71 12.20 4.83
N HIS A 29 13.31 11.20 5.47
CA HIS A 29 14.60 11.35 6.14
C HIS A 29 15.63 10.35 5.61
N LYS A 30 16.90 10.70 5.84
CA LYS A 30 18.03 9.86 5.44
C LYS A 30 18.02 8.57 6.29
N PRO A 31 18.22 7.40 5.69
CA PRO A 31 18.23 6.14 6.41
C PRO A 31 19.37 6.07 7.42
N ASP A 32 19.06 5.59 8.62
CA ASP A 32 19.98 5.28 9.71
C ASP A 32 19.87 3.78 10.07
N PRO A 33 20.84 2.94 9.65
CA PRO A 33 20.83 1.51 9.92
C PRO A 33 20.85 1.14 11.40
N THR A 34 21.24 2.07 12.29
CA THR A 34 21.28 1.81 13.74
C THR A 34 19.94 2.04 14.42
N ARG A 35 19.02 2.76 13.76
CA ARG A 35 17.71 3.13 14.29
C ARG A 35 16.57 2.48 13.52
N ASP A 36 16.63 2.51 12.19
CA ASP A 36 15.48 2.22 11.34
C ASP A 36 15.27 0.71 11.14
N LEU A 37 16.35 -0.08 11.15
CA LEU A 37 16.34 -1.55 11.13
C LEU A 37 15.42 -2.16 10.05
N HIS A 38 15.39 -1.57 8.85
CA HIS A 38 14.55 -2.06 7.76
C HIS A 38 15.16 -3.27 7.05
N SER A 39 14.34 -4.31 6.82
CA SER A 39 14.69 -5.47 5.98
C SER A 39 13.92 -5.50 4.66
N ARG A 40 12.94 -4.62 4.51
CA ARG A 40 12.05 -4.47 3.35
C ARG A 40 12.19 -3.08 2.74
N ALA A 41 11.85 -2.94 1.47
CA ALA A 41 11.70 -1.64 0.82
C ALA A 41 10.59 -1.64 -0.24
N THR A 42 10.05 -0.46 -0.51
CA THR A 42 9.23 -0.23 -1.71
C THR A 42 10.09 -0.29 -2.98
N TYR A 43 9.45 -0.54 -4.13
CA TYR A 43 10.16 -0.50 -5.40
C TYR A 43 10.45 0.93 -5.86
N LEU A 44 9.59 1.88 -5.50
CA LEU A 44 9.66 3.29 -5.88
C LEU A 44 9.61 4.19 -4.65
N ALA A 45 10.27 5.34 -4.75
CA ALA A 45 10.12 6.42 -3.78
C ALA A 45 8.91 7.29 -4.13
N PRO A 46 8.25 7.93 -3.14
CA PRO A 46 7.18 8.88 -3.41
C PRO A 46 7.73 10.12 -4.14
N GLU A 47 7.03 10.52 -5.20
CA GLU A 47 7.36 11.72 -5.97
C GLU A 47 6.06 12.39 -6.44
N ALA A 48 6.00 13.72 -6.31
CA ALA A 48 4.85 14.51 -6.74
C ALA A 48 4.90 14.76 -8.26
N ILE A 49 4.63 13.70 -9.04
CA ILE A 49 4.62 13.74 -10.51
C ILE A 49 3.22 13.44 -11.06
N PRO A 50 2.85 14.00 -12.24
CA PRO A 50 1.61 13.62 -12.90
C PRO A 50 1.58 12.14 -13.28
N THR A 51 0.50 11.44 -12.94
CA THR A 51 0.26 10.04 -13.35
C THR A 51 -1.00 9.91 -14.20
N PRO A 52 -1.08 10.55 -15.38
CA PRO A 52 -2.33 10.71 -16.14
C PRO A 52 -2.97 9.38 -16.55
N ARG A 53 -2.17 8.36 -16.84
CA ARG A 53 -2.68 7.02 -17.15
C ARG A 53 -3.35 6.34 -15.97
N PHE A 54 -2.82 6.53 -14.77
CA PHE A 54 -3.39 5.95 -13.55
C PHE A 54 -4.66 6.70 -13.14
N HIS A 55 -4.65 8.03 -13.21
CA HIS A 55 -5.84 8.85 -12.96
C HIS A 55 -6.97 8.48 -13.93
N SER A 56 -6.69 8.43 -15.24
CA SER A 56 -7.70 8.02 -16.23
C SER A 56 -8.22 6.59 -16.01
N PHE A 57 -7.37 5.67 -15.54
CA PHE A 57 -7.79 4.32 -15.15
C PHE A 57 -8.78 4.34 -13.97
N LEU A 58 -8.52 5.16 -12.95
CA LEU A 58 -9.43 5.32 -11.81
C LEU A 58 -10.77 5.93 -12.26
N ASP A 59 -10.74 6.99 -13.07
CA ASP A 59 -11.94 7.64 -13.61
C ASP A 59 -12.79 6.67 -14.44
N GLN A 60 -12.15 5.86 -15.29
CA GLN A 60 -12.84 4.82 -16.07
C GLN A 60 -13.42 3.70 -15.21
N THR A 61 -12.79 3.40 -14.07
CA THR A 61 -13.19 2.30 -13.19
C THR A 61 -14.33 2.69 -12.25
N PHE A 62 -14.28 3.90 -11.70
CA PHE A 62 -15.19 4.37 -10.66
C PHE A 62 -16.18 5.44 -11.12
N GLY A 63 -15.92 6.09 -12.26
CA GLY A 63 -16.70 7.21 -12.78
C GLY A 63 -16.11 8.57 -12.42
N GLU A 64 -16.40 9.57 -13.24
CA GLU A 64 -15.99 10.97 -13.03
C GLU A 64 -17.02 11.79 -12.22
N ASP A 65 -18.15 11.17 -11.88
CA ASP A 65 -19.19 11.78 -11.06
C ASP A 65 -18.77 11.87 -9.58
N ASP A 66 -19.57 12.56 -8.77
CA ASP A 66 -19.21 12.80 -7.36
C ASP A 66 -19.09 11.49 -6.57
N ARG A 67 -19.89 10.46 -6.93
CA ARG A 67 -19.82 9.14 -6.33
C ARG A 67 -18.52 8.41 -6.70
N GLY A 68 -18.11 8.47 -7.96
CA GLY A 68 -16.84 7.91 -8.41
C GLY A 68 -15.65 8.56 -7.73
N LYS A 69 -15.65 9.89 -7.60
CA LYS A 69 -14.62 10.63 -6.84
C LYS A 69 -14.58 10.23 -5.37
N GLU A 70 -15.74 10.09 -4.72
CA GLU A 70 -15.84 9.66 -3.33
C GLU A 70 -15.28 8.24 -3.14
N MET A 71 -15.57 7.34 -4.08
CA MET A 71 -15.02 5.97 -4.10
C MET A 71 -13.50 5.97 -4.31
N ILE A 72 -12.97 6.80 -5.22
CA ILE A 72 -11.52 6.94 -5.43
C ILE A 72 -10.82 7.46 -4.18
N ASN A 73 -11.40 8.45 -3.51
CA ASN A 73 -10.87 8.98 -2.25
C ASN A 73 -10.88 7.91 -1.14
N PHE A 74 -11.96 7.15 -1.02
CA PHE A 74 -12.04 6.04 -0.08
C PHE A 74 -11.02 4.93 -0.40
N LEU A 75 -10.81 4.62 -1.68
CA LEU A 75 -9.79 3.68 -2.12
C LEU A 75 -8.39 4.15 -1.69
N HIS A 76 -8.05 5.42 -1.93
CA HIS A 76 -6.76 5.97 -1.50
C HIS A 76 -6.57 5.92 0.02
N LEU A 77 -7.62 6.23 0.79
CA LEU A 77 -7.60 6.10 2.25
C LEU A 77 -7.32 4.65 2.67
N LEU A 78 -8.03 3.70 2.07
CA LEU A 78 -7.88 2.27 2.35
C LEU A 78 -6.47 1.76 2.00
N LEU A 79 -5.93 2.16 0.85
CA LEU A 79 -4.57 1.80 0.43
C LEU A 79 -3.54 2.44 1.37
N GLY A 80 -3.69 3.72 1.71
CA GLY A 80 -2.81 4.41 2.65
C GLY A 80 -2.80 3.77 4.03
N TYR A 81 -3.98 3.42 4.56
CA TYR A 81 -4.10 2.65 5.80
C TYR A 81 -3.39 1.29 5.69
N SER A 82 -3.58 0.57 4.59
CA SER A 82 -2.96 -0.75 4.37
C SER A 82 -1.43 -0.70 4.39
N ILE A 83 -0.81 0.39 3.90
CA ILE A 83 0.65 0.57 3.89
C ILE A 83 1.24 0.59 5.29
N THR A 84 0.50 1.09 6.29
CA THR A 84 0.98 1.14 7.68
C THR A 84 1.10 -0.25 8.32
N GLY A 85 0.41 -1.27 7.77
CA GLY A 85 0.29 -2.58 8.43
C GLY A 85 -0.43 -2.53 9.79
N ASP A 86 -1.06 -1.41 10.15
CA ASP A 86 -1.87 -1.32 11.36
C ASP A 86 -3.18 -2.10 11.19
N VAL A 87 -3.55 -2.86 12.23
CA VAL A 87 -4.75 -3.69 12.27
C VAL A 87 -5.79 -3.18 13.25
N GLY A 88 -5.54 -2.01 13.88
CA GLY A 88 -6.44 -1.40 14.86
C GLY A 88 -7.85 -1.12 14.32
N GLY A 89 -8.00 -0.88 13.01
CA GLY A 89 -9.30 -0.70 12.35
C GLY A 89 -10.12 -1.99 12.18
N GLN A 90 -9.51 -3.17 12.32
CA GLN A 90 -10.17 -4.47 12.18
C GLN A 90 -11.01 -4.61 10.89
N VAL A 91 -10.52 -4.08 9.78
CA VAL A 91 -11.20 -4.12 8.48
C VAL A 91 -10.53 -5.11 7.54
N LEU A 92 -11.33 -5.81 6.73
CA LEU A 92 -10.88 -6.63 5.61
C LEU A 92 -11.62 -6.18 4.33
N PRO A 93 -10.98 -5.39 3.46
CA PRO A 93 -11.65 -4.87 2.27
C PRO A 93 -11.82 -5.92 1.18
N PHE A 94 -12.99 -5.93 0.55
CA PHE A 94 -13.28 -6.75 -0.62
C PHE A 94 -13.55 -5.85 -1.83
N LEU A 95 -12.68 -5.91 -2.84
CA LEU A 95 -12.91 -5.26 -4.12
C LEU A 95 -13.93 -6.08 -4.92
N TYR A 96 -15.19 -5.69 -4.88
CA TYR A 96 -16.29 -6.37 -5.56
C TYR A 96 -16.69 -5.66 -6.87
N GLY A 97 -17.11 -6.43 -7.87
CA GLY A 97 -17.72 -5.90 -9.09
C GLY A 97 -17.79 -6.95 -10.20
N VAL A 98 -18.79 -6.84 -11.07
CA VAL A 98 -19.12 -7.84 -12.10
C VAL A 98 -18.09 -7.79 -13.25
N GLY A 99 -16.99 -8.55 -13.12
CA GLY A 99 -16.00 -8.85 -14.17
C GLY A 99 -15.24 -7.65 -14.78
N ALA A 100 -14.02 -7.87 -15.27
CA ALA A 100 -13.23 -6.95 -16.13
C ALA A 100 -13.03 -5.45 -15.72
N ASN A 101 -13.48 -5.00 -14.55
CA ASN A 101 -13.39 -3.61 -14.10
C ASN A 101 -12.00 -3.21 -13.55
N GLY A 102 -10.90 -3.78 -14.05
CA GLY A 102 -9.56 -3.32 -13.67
C GLY A 102 -9.06 -3.66 -12.25
N LYS A 103 -9.84 -4.38 -11.42
CA LYS A 103 -9.45 -4.72 -10.03
C LYS A 103 -8.09 -5.40 -9.91
N SER A 104 -7.83 -6.42 -10.74
CA SER A 104 -6.53 -7.10 -10.75
C SER A 104 -5.42 -6.14 -11.19
N ALA A 105 -5.68 -5.30 -12.20
CA ALA A 105 -4.70 -4.30 -12.64
C ALA A 105 -4.38 -3.26 -11.55
N LEU A 106 -5.37 -2.82 -10.77
CA LEU A 106 -5.15 -1.95 -9.61
C LEU A 106 -4.26 -2.63 -8.56
N LEU A 107 -4.58 -3.86 -8.17
CA LEU A 107 -3.80 -4.60 -7.18
C LEU A 107 -2.38 -4.88 -7.68
N ASP A 108 -2.21 -5.23 -8.95
CA ASP A 108 -0.89 -5.45 -9.56
C ASP A 108 -0.02 -4.19 -9.52
N VAL A 109 -0.61 -3.02 -9.74
CA VAL A 109 0.09 -1.72 -9.63
C VAL A 109 0.51 -1.48 -8.19
N VAL A 110 -0.40 -1.64 -7.22
CA VAL A 110 -0.12 -1.42 -5.81
C VAL A 110 0.97 -2.37 -5.29
N ILE A 111 0.86 -3.66 -5.58
CA ILE A 111 1.86 -4.68 -5.18
C ILE A 111 3.24 -4.31 -5.74
N LYS A 112 3.31 -3.90 -7.02
CA LYS A 112 4.58 -3.47 -7.63
C LYS A 112 5.17 -2.22 -6.97
N ILE A 113 4.34 -1.25 -6.59
CA ILE A 113 4.82 -0.03 -5.90
C ILE A 113 5.38 -0.41 -4.53
N LEU A 114 4.63 -1.21 -3.76
CA LEU A 114 4.96 -1.55 -2.38
C LEU A 114 6.12 -2.54 -2.25
N GLY A 115 6.50 -3.24 -3.32
CA GLY A 115 7.66 -4.12 -3.30
C GLY A 115 7.54 -5.18 -2.20
N ASP A 116 8.54 -5.25 -1.33
CA ASP A 116 8.62 -6.27 -0.27
C ASP A 116 7.54 -6.13 0.80
N TYR A 117 6.79 -5.03 0.82
CA TYR A 117 5.70 -4.78 1.77
C TYR A 117 4.36 -5.41 1.36
N ALA A 118 4.22 -5.92 0.13
CA ALA A 118 2.97 -6.48 -0.36
C ALA A 118 3.17 -7.84 -1.05
N ASP A 119 2.26 -8.77 -0.79
CA ASP A 119 2.27 -10.09 -1.42
C ASP A 119 0.83 -10.58 -1.69
N VAL A 120 0.72 -11.54 -2.61
CA VAL A 120 -0.53 -12.22 -2.93
C VAL A 120 -0.79 -13.28 -1.87
N ALA A 121 -1.92 -13.14 -1.16
CA ALA A 121 -2.33 -14.14 -0.18
C ALA A 121 -2.49 -15.52 -0.84
N PRO A 122 -1.96 -16.60 -0.21
CA PRO A 122 -2.00 -17.93 -0.79
C PRO A 122 -3.44 -18.45 -0.90
N PRO A 123 -3.71 -19.40 -1.83
CA PRO A 123 -5.01 -20.06 -1.89
C PRO A 123 -5.37 -20.70 -0.54
N GLY A 124 -6.58 -20.41 -0.06
CA GLY A 124 -7.04 -20.92 1.24
C GLY A 124 -6.62 -20.09 2.45
N PHE A 125 -6.08 -18.88 2.27
CA PHE A 125 -5.76 -17.95 3.36
C PHE A 125 -6.91 -17.73 4.36
N LEU A 126 -8.16 -17.71 3.86
CA LEU A 126 -9.37 -17.54 4.68
C LEU A 126 -10.13 -18.86 4.91
N MET A 127 -9.56 -20.01 4.54
CA MET A 127 -10.22 -21.30 4.72
C MET A 127 -9.88 -21.88 6.09
N GLU A 128 -10.91 -22.31 6.82
CA GLU A 128 -10.75 -23.10 8.03
C GLU A 128 -10.10 -24.44 7.70
N ARG A 129 -8.91 -24.69 8.25
CA ARG A 129 -8.34 -26.04 8.29
C ARG A 129 -8.99 -26.73 9.48
N GLY A 130 -9.97 -27.59 9.19
CA GLY A 130 -10.60 -28.45 10.21
C GLY A 130 -9.61 -29.36 10.92
#